data_AF-A0A7X6VSU1-F1
#
_entry.id   AF-A0A7X6VSU1-F1
#
_cell.length_a   1.000
_cell.length_b   1.000
_cell.length_c   1.000
_cell.angle_alpha   90.00
_cell.angle_beta   90.00
_cell.angle_gamma   90.00
#
_symmetry.space_group_name_H-M   'P 1'
#
loop_
_entity.id
_entity.type
_entity.pdbx_description
1 polymer ?
#
loop_
_entity_poly.entity_id
_entity_poly.type
_entity_poly.pdbx_seq_one_letter_code
_entity_poly.pdbx_strand_id
1 'polypeptide(L)'
;KPAHYYFYIKDALENAVKLSEIQGRNIPPILVIFEDAEKLGQWSKDPEGDLEWMMEFFELVSQDDELEFIGLKQYIDKYGFFDTYPVTLSHSYPEWENWTAKRGIRGVNYGDERLRRVICRLRDFEAKQELFENQVLDTLNAKLLDLDTDIKEIINRSVLNSPERYELIAKILKNDSDKVSLYEIINRVRNLVYQEDPKWASRHPSYGSSPFYDVTGLAYLEIAYKVLKSMAGEDLSLQEYKKLDWDYDGQDEVLIENKYQTVVIDPQGGCISYQNVMAPSVADNIDKMKDILIQDSNLPAYNSIYRHAYPIVFTEADSDMAVKFYEEGGRKEVSRNAFRCEVLVKDGDAFDIVGSFDTAQYNILSIEELDDEIKVVLSCEQVVNLNKKDVSIILTKTFIVGKQNIKCIFELNKPDDLTVYLSPQIVSSAAASDEVEFKPVSFIGIEGTSGELKLNVEDISIITAEGIEYKSISADTQYPEAIDYLYQIKSANGNEFWNCLSYNLSTEGKMESIYVRPAVREYYKNYVFENQSSLGYHTSGISIIPIITAEGSKITFEVTTTWELDTIKDKKAYQQVFNLIE
;
A
#
# COMPACT_ATOMS: atom_id res chain seq x y z
N LYS A 1 4.69 -41.38 -4.86
CA LYS A 1 4.79 -42.28 -6.01
C LYS A 1 3.52 -42.14 -6.86
N PRO A 2 3.65 -41.91 -8.18
CA PRO A 2 2.54 -41.66 -9.11
C PRO A 2 1.39 -42.67 -9.01
N ALA A 3 1.71 -43.96 -8.86
CA ALA A 3 0.73 -45.03 -8.72
C ALA A 3 -0.30 -44.82 -7.59
N HIS A 4 0.06 -44.14 -6.49
CA HIS A 4 -0.89 -43.83 -5.41
C HIS A 4 -1.89 -42.76 -5.83
N TYR A 5 -1.46 -41.76 -6.60
CA TYR A 5 -2.32 -40.68 -7.10
C TYR A 5 -3.28 -41.21 -8.16
N TYR A 6 -2.81 -42.09 -9.04
CA TYR A 6 -3.63 -42.78 -10.02
C TYR A 6 -4.85 -43.49 -9.42
N PHE A 7 -4.71 -44.13 -8.25
CA PHE A 7 -5.84 -44.73 -7.54
C PHE A 7 -6.89 -43.68 -7.11
N TYR A 8 -6.45 -42.55 -6.56
CA TYR A 8 -7.36 -41.46 -6.15
C TYR A 8 -8.07 -40.81 -7.34
N ILE A 9 -7.42 -40.74 -8.50
CA ILE A 9 -8.03 -40.23 -9.73
C ILE A 9 -9.22 -41.10 -10.13
N LYS A 10 -9.05 -42.43 -10.14
CA LYS A 10 -10.15 -43.35 -10.47
C LYS A 10 -11.31 -43.21 -9.49
N ASP A 11 -11.04 -43.22 -8.19
CA ASP A 11 -12.08 -43.07 -7.17
C ASP A 11 -12.83 -41.73 -7.30
N ALA A 12 -12.12 -40.64 -7.56
CA ALA A 12 -12.74 -39.33 -7.80
C ALA A 12 -13.64 -39.33 -9.04
N LEU A 13 -13.17 -39.91 -10.15
CA LEU A 13 -13.94 -40.01 -11.39
C LEU A 13 -15.17 -40.91 -11.22
N GLU A 14 -15.06 -42.05 -10.55
CA GLU A 14 -16.20 -42.93 -10.24
C GLU A 14 -17.26 -42.22 -9.40
N ASN A 15 -16.83 -41.43 -8.41
CA ASN A 15 -17.76 -40.65 -7.59
C ASN A 15 -18.41 -39.51 -8.38
N ALA A 16 -17.69 -38.90 -9.32
CA ALA A 16 -18.24 -37.92 -10.25
C ALA A 16 -19.27 -38.53 -11.23
N VAL A 17 -19.07 -39.77 -11.70
CA VAL A 17 -20.09 -40.52 -12.49
C VAL A 17 -21.38 -40.62 -11.70
N LYS A 18 -21.31 -41.10 -10.45
CA LYS A 18 -22.49 -41.26 -9.58
C LYS A 18 -23.22 -39.93 -9.40
N LEU A 19 -22.50 -38.83 -9.25
CA LEU A 19 -23.07 -37.50 -9.12
C LEU A 19 -23.76 -37.03 -10.42
N SER A 20 -23.11 -37.25 -11.56
CA SER A 20 -23.64 -36.96 -12.91
C SER A 20 -24.97 -37.68 -13.14
N GLU A 21 -25.03 -38.97 -12.81
CA GLU A 21 -26.23 -39.81 -12.89
C GLU A 21 -27.37 -39.29 -11.99
N ILE A 22 -27.07 -38.89 -10.75
CA ILE A 22 -28.05 -38.32 -9.82
C ILE A 22 -28.65 -37.01 -10.37
N GLN A 23 -27.85 -36.20 -11.08
CA GLN A 23 -28.31 -34.95 -11.69
C GLN A 23 -29.01 -35.12 -13.04
N GLY A 24 -29.21 -36.37 -13.50
CA GLY A 24 -30.05 -36.67 -14.65
C GLY A 24 -29.43 -36.33 -16.01
N ARG A 25 -28.11 -36.12 -16.09
CA ARG A 25 -27.38 -36.08 -17.37
C ARG A 25 -26.33 -37.18 -17.41
N ASN A 26 -26.13 -37.77 -18.58
CA ASN A 26 -25.11 -38.80 -18.80
C ASN A 26 -23.86 -38.17 -19.44
N ILE A 27 -23.20 -37.27 -18.70
CA ILE A 27 -21.93 -36.64 -19.12
C ILE A 27 -20.81 -37.43 -18.44
N PRO A 28 -19.80 -37.95 -19.18
CA PRO A 28 -18.62 -38.59 -18.59
C PRO A 28 -17.95 -37.66 -17.58
N PRO A 29 -17.34 -38.15 -16.49
CA PRO A 29 -16.63 -37.29 -15.56
C PRO A 29 -15.34 -36.75 -16.20
N ILE A 30 -14.90 -35.58 -15.74
CA ILE A 30 -13.56 -35.06 -16.03
C ILE A 30 -12.88 -34.69 -14.71
N LEU A 31 -11.61 -35.07 -14.57
CA LEU A 31 -10.74 -34.55 -13.53
C LEU A 31 -9.87 -33.46 -14.17
N VAL A 32 -9.94 -32.25 -13.61
CA VAL A 32 -9.09 -31.14 -14.04
C VAL A 32 -7.99 -30.98 -13.00
N ILE A 33 -6.74 -31.09 -13.46
CA ILE A 33 -5.55 -30.75 -12.66
C ILE A 33 -5.03 -29.44 -13.23
N PHE A 34 -5.14 -28.36 -12.46
CA PHE A 34 -4.69 -27.02 -12.83
C PHE A 34 -3.93 -26.43 -11.65
N GLU A 35 -2.61 -26.33 -11.81
CA GLU A 35 -1.66 -26.00 -10.76
C GLU A 35 -0.45 -25.25 -11.35
N ASP A 36 0.24 -24.50 -10.51
CA ASP A 36 1.46 -23.77 -10.88
C ASP A 36 2.55 -24.73 -11.39
N ALA A 37 3.12 -24.41 -12.55
CA ALA A 37 4.13 -25.25 -13.19
C ALA A 37 5.42 -25.33 -12.37
N GLU A 38 5.69 -24.30 -11.57
CA GLU A 38 6.85 -24.18 -10.70
C GLU A 38 6.88 -25.26 -9.61
N LYS A 39 5.73 -25.87 -9.27
CA LYS A 39 5.66 -27.06 -8.40
C LYS A 39 6.48 -28.23 -8.93
N LEU A 40 6.63 -28.34 -10.26
CA LEU A 40 7.38 -29.38 -10.95
C LEU A 40 8.79 -28.87 -11.28
N GLY A 41 9.66 -28.93 -10.28
CA GLY A 41 11.11 -28.72 -10.40
C GLY A 41 11.63 -27.50 -9.62
N GLN A 42 10.95 -26.35 -9.68
CA GLN A 42 11.45 -25.13 -9.04
C GLN A 42 11.22 -25.14 -7.52
N TRP A 43 10.03 -25.55 -7.08
CA TRP A 43 9.69 -25.55 -5.65
C TRP A 43 10.18 -26.78 -4.91
N SER A 44 10.16 -27.94 -5.58
CA SER A 44 10.74 -29.19 -5.05
C SER A 44 12.26 -29.10 -4.92
N LYS A 45 12.90 -28.24 -5.75
CA LYS A 45 14.35 -28.17 -5.98
C LYS A 45 14.93 -29.49 -6.51
N ASP A 46 14.09 -30.33 -7.11
CA ASP A 46 14.46 -31.62 -7.70
C ASP A 46 13.80 -31.81 -9.08
N PRO A 47 14.30 -31.09 -10.11
CA PRO A 47 13.73 -31.14 -11.45
C PRO A 47 13.88 -32.51 -12.12
N GLU A 48 14.89 -33.30 -11.75
CA GLU A 48 15.10 -34.64 -12.31
C GLU A 48 14.10 -35.64 -11.72
N GLY A 49 13.90 -35.63 -10.40
CA GLY A 49 12.91 -36.46 -9.72
C GLY A 49 11.47 -36.13 -10.14
N ASP A 50 11.14 -34.85 -10.31
CA ASP A 50 9.81 -34.44 -10.77
C ASP A 50 9.55 -34.84 -12.23
N LEU A 51 10.58 -34.80 -13.08
CA LEU A 51 10.48 -35.31 -14.45
C LEU A 51 10.22 -36.81 -14.46
N GLU A 52 10.97 -37.60 -13.68
CA GLU A 52 10.75 -39.04 -13.56
C GLU A 52 9.33 -39.36 -13.06
N TRP A 53 8.87 -38.62 -12.05
CA TRP A 53 7.51 -38.75 -11.51
C TRP A 53 6.45 -38.46 -12.58
N MET A 54 6.63 -37.39 -13.36
CA MET A 54 5.67 -36.98 -14.40
C MET A 54 5.61 -37.99 -15.54
N MET A 55 6.76 -38.53 -15.94
CA MET A 55 6.82 -39.56 -16.98
C MET A 55 6.14 -40.85 -16.55
N GLU A 56 6.39 -41.33 -15.31
CA GLU A 56 5.69 -42.49 -14.75
C GLU A 56 4.17 -42.23 -14.68
N PHE A 57 3.75 -41.02 -14.28
CA PHE A 57 2.32 -40.66 -14.24
C PHE A 57 1.66 -40.70 -15.63
N PHE A 58 2.29 -40.11 -16.66
CA PHE A 58 1.77 -40.14 -18.02
C PHE A 58 1.70 -41.56 -18.58
N GLU A 59 2.70 -42.40 -18.29
CA GLU A 59 2.70 -43.80 -18.70
C GLU A 59 1.51 -44.54 -18.09
N LEU A 60 1.29 -44.40 -16.77
CA LEU A 60 0.17 -45.04 -16.06
C LEU A 60 -1.20 -44.64 -16.62
N VAL A 61 -1.41 -43.35 -16.93
CA VAL A 61 -2.67 -42.88 -17.52
C VAL A 61 -2.82 -43.35 -18.96
N SER A 62 -1.73 -43.35 -19.76
CA SER A 62 -1.79 -43.76 -21.17
C SER A 62 -2.02 -45.25 -21.40
N GLN A 63 -1.67 -46.09 -20.42
CA GLN A 63 -1.85 -47.55 -20.47
C GLN A 63 -3.22 -48.00 -19.95
N ASP A 64 -4.02 -47.08 -19.43
CA ASP A 64 -5.33 -47.37 -18.86
C ASP A 64 -6.45 -47.08 -19.86
N ASP A 65 -7.08 -48.13 -20.38
CA ASP A 65 -8.16 -48.04 -21.37
C ASP A 65 -9.42 -47.32 -20.85
N GLU A 66 -9.52 -47.08 -19.54
CA GLU A 66 -10.63 -46.36 -18.91
C GLU A 66 -10.40 -44.84 -18.79
N LEU A 67 -9.17 -44.36 -19.03
CA LEU A 67 -8.80 -42.95 -18.91
C LEU A 67 -8.34 -42.38 -20.26
N GLU A 68 -8.63 -41.10 -20.49
CA GLU A 68 -8.22 -40.40 -21.70
C GLU A 68 -7.75 -38.99 -21.34
N PHE A 69 -6.61 -38.57 -21.88
CA PHE A 69 -6.23 -37.16 -21.87
C PHE A 69 -7.04 -36.40 -22.93
N ILE A 70 -7.75 -35.36 -22.50
CA ILE A 70 -8.55 -34.51 -23.38
C ILE A 70 -8.37 -33.05 -22.99
N GLY A 71 -8.26 -32.16 -23.98
CA GLY A 71 -8.22 -30.72 -23.72
C GLY A 71 -9.59 -30.20 -23.27
N LEU A 72 -9.62 -29.21 -22.36
CA LEU A 72 -10.87 -28.64 -21.83
C LEU A 72 -11.86 -28.20 -22.93
N LYS A 73 -11.37 -27.50 -23.95
CA LYS A 73 -12.20 -27.09 -25.10
C LYS A 73 -12.79 -28.29 -25.84
N GLN A 74 -11.96 -29.30 -26.12
CA GLN A 74 -12.40 -30.52 -26.82
C GLN A 74 -13.44 -31.29 -26.01
N TYR A 75 -13.25 -31.35 -24.69
CA TYR A 75 -14.19 -31.99 -23.78
C TYR A 75 -15.55 -31.26 -23.78
N ILE A 76 -15.54 -29.93 -23.63
CA ILE A 76 -16.76 -29.10 -23.66
C ILE A 76 -17.48 -29.25 -25.02
N ASP A 77 -16.74 -29.21 -26.13
CA ASP A 77 -17.30 -29.36 -27.48
C ASP A 77 -17.89 -30.76 -27.70
N LYS A 78 -17.30 -31.81 -27.10
CA LYS A 78 -17.71 -33.21 -27.29
C LYS A 78 -18.86 -33.64 -26.38
N TYR A 79 -18.83 -33.22 -25.11
CA TYR A 79 -19.73 -33.73 -24.06
C TYR A 79 -20.61 -32.65 -23.40
N GLY A 80 -20.30 -31.37 -23.61
CA GLY A 80 -20.99 -30.26 -22.97
C GLY A 80 -20.58 -30.04 -21.51
N PHE A 81 -21.42 -29.32 -20.76
CA PHE A 81 -21.20 -28.99 -19.35
C PHE A 81 -22.52 -29.00 -18.58
N PHE A 82 -22.44 -29.13 -17.26
CA PHE A 82 -23.57 -28.86 -16.38
C PHE A 82 -23.69 -27.36 -16.16
N ASP A 83 -24.87 -26.82 -16.43
CA ASP A 83 -25.18 -25.42 -16.14
C ASP A 83 -25.55 -25.33 -14.66
N THR A 84 -24.56 -25.05 -13.81
CA THR A 84 -24.74 -24.89 -12.38
C THR A 84 -24.44 -23.46 -11.99
N TYR A 85 -25.35 -22.84 -11.26
CA TYR A 85 -25.03 -21.64 -10.49
C TYR A 85 -24.31 -22.07 -9.21
N PRO A 86 -23.05 -21.67 -8.96
CA PRO A 86 -22.45 -21.88 -7.66
C PRO A 86 -23.32 -21.15 -6.63
N VAL A 87 -23.89 -21.91 -5.69
CA VAL A 87 -24.80 -21.42 -4.64
C VAL A 87 -24.11 -20.38 -3.74
N THR A 88 -22.79 -20.31 -3.79
CA THR A 88 -21.95 -19.33 -3.11
C THR A 88 -20.90 -18.76 -4.07
N LEU A 89 -21.07 -17.50 -4.46
CA LEU A 89 -20.30 -16.82 -5.53
C LEU A 89 -18.92 -16.28 -5.09
N SER A 90 -18.38 -16.66 -3.92
CA SER A 90 -17.10 -16.12 -3.43
C SER A 90 -16.32 -17.15 -2.62
N HIS A 91 -15.80 -18.16 -3.31
CA HIS A 91 -14.87 -19.14 -2.75
C HIS A 91 -13.58 -19.16 -3.59
N SER A 92 -12.49 -19.59 -2.97
CA SER A 92 -11.21 -19.89 -3.64
C SER A 92 -10.78 -21.30 -3.22
N TYR A 93 -9.58 -21.74 -3.59
CA TYR A 93 -9.06 -23.04 -3.16
C TYR A 93 -8.94 -23.12 -1.61
N PRO A 94 -9.09 -24.31 -0.99
CA PRO A 94 -9.22 -24.44 0.46
C PRO A 94 -8.08 -23.84 1.30
N GLU A 95 -6.84 -23.90 0.82
CA GLU A 95 -5.68 -23.29 1.45
C GLU A 95 -5.83 -21.77 1.53
N TRP A 96 -6.34 -21.14 0.47
CA TRP A 96 -6.71 -19.72 0.46
C TRP A 96 -7.81 -19.42 1.47
N GLU A 97 -8.84 -20.26 1.56
CA GLU A 97 -9.88 -20.07 2.58
C GLU A 97 -9.32 -20.16 3.99
N ASN A 98 -8.32 -21.01 4.23
CA ASN A 98 -7.68 -21.11 5.53
C ASN A 98 -6.80 -19.88 5.84
N TRP A 99 -6.03 -19.37 4.88
CA TRP A 99 -5.24 -18.14 5.05
C TRP A 99 -6.13 -16.91 5.25
N THR A 100 -7.32 -16.91 4.66
CA THR A 100 -8.30 -15.82 4.74
C THR A 100 -9.34 -16.03 5.85
N ALA A 101 -9.07 -16.97 6.77
CA ALA A 101 -9.94 -17.32 7.90
C ALA A 101 -11.41 -17.61 7.52
N LYS A 102 -11.62 -18.19 6.33
CA LYS A 102 -12.90 -18.57 5.73
C LYS A 102 -13.84 -17.41 5.46
N ARG A 103 -13.30 -16.21 5.28
CA ARG A 103 -14.08 -14.98 5.03
C ARG A 103 -14.26 -14.65 3.54
N GLY A 104 -13.72 -15.47 2.63
CA GLY A 104 -13.76 -15.26 1.18
C GLY A 104 -12.90 -14.07 0.72
N ILE A 105 -12.91 -13.77 -0.59
CA ILE A 105 -12.13 -12.68 -1.20
C ILE A 105 -12.44 -11.31 -0.57
N ARG A 106 -13.71 -11.09 -0.20
CA ARG A 106 -14.15 -9.87 0.52
C ARG A 106 -13.66 -9.82 1.97
N GLY A 107 -13.32 -10.97 2.56
CA GLY A 107 -12.78 -11.12 3.89
C GLY A 107 -11.32 -10.70 4.06
N VAL A 108 -10.54 -10.76 2.97
CA VAL A 108 -9.11 -10.42 2.92
C VAL A 108 -8.88 -8.92 3.10
N ASN A 109 -9.75 -8.10 2.50
CA ASN A 109 -9.77 -6.64 2.68
C ASN A 109 -9.97 -6.21 4.15
N TYR A 110 -10.48 -7.11 5.01
CA TYR A 110 -10.62 -6.84 6.44
C TYR A 110 -9.35 -7.17 7.25
N GLY A 111 -8.44 -8.00 6.72
CA GLY A 111 -7.23 -8.44 7.44
C GLY A 111 -5.95 -7.69 7.06
N ASP A 112 -5.81 -7.28 5.79
CA ASP A 112 -4.64 -6.56 5.27
C ASP A 112 -4.98 -5.07 5.12
N GLU A 113 -4.43 -4.25 6.03
CA GLU A 113 -4.61 -2.79 6.06
C GLU A 113 -4.05 -2.11 4.79
N ARG A 114 -2.97 -2.65 4.21
CA ARG A 114 -2.35 -2.10 3.01
C ARG A 114 -3.21 -2.35 1.77
N LEU A 115 -3.75 -3.56 1.60
CA LEU A 115 -4.71 -3.85 0.52
C LEU A 115 -5.95 -2.97 0.64
N ARG A 116 -6.48 -2.84 1.86
CA ARG A 116 -7.66 -2.01 2.13
C ARG A 116 -7.46 -0.60 1.61
N ARG A 117 -6.32 0.04 1.88
CA ARG A 117 -5.99 1.37 1.35
C ARG A 117 -5.98 1.45 -0.17
N VAL A 118 -5.47 0.42 -0.87
CA VAL A 118 -5.55 0.36 -2.34
C VAL A 118 -7.01 0.38 -2.80
N ILE A 119 -7.84 -0.46 -2.18
CA ILE A 119 -9.27 -0.56 -2.49
C ILE A 119 -9.99 0.75 -2.15
N CYS A 120 -9.67 1.40 -1.03
CA CYS A 120 -10.28 2.68 -0.64
C CYS A 120 -9.92 3.77 -1.63
N ARG A 121 -8.66 3.86 -2.06
CA ARG A 121 -8.28 4.81 -3.10
C ARG A 121 -8.94 4.51 -4.45
N LEU A 122 -9.11 3.23 -4.79
CA LEU A 122 -9.84 2.83 -5.98
C LEU A 122 -11.32 3.21 -5.90
N ARG A 123 -11.95 3.10 -4.73
CA ARG A 123 -13.34 3.55 -4.49
C ARG A 123 -13.48 5.06 -4.65
N ASP A 124 -12.52 5.85 -4.15
CA ASP A 124 -12.52 7.31 -4.39
C ASP A 124 -12.52 7.62 -5.88
N PHE A 125 -11.67 6.91 -6.62
CA PHE A 125 -11.58 7.02 -8.08
C PHE A 125 -12.88 6.60 -8.77
N GLU A 126 -13.47 5.45 -8.42
CA GLU A 126 -14.70 4.95 -9.02
C GLU A 126 -15.90 5.86 -8.71
N ALA A 127 -16.00 6.39 -7.49
CA ALA A 127 -17.02 7.38 -7.13
C ALA A 127 -16.88 8.63 -8.01
N LYS A 128 -15.65 9.07 -8.28
CA LYS A 128 -15.41 10.20 -9.16
C LYS A 128 -15.71 9.90 -10.63
N GLN A 129 -15.42 8.68 -11.04
CA GLN A 129 -15.71 8.20 -12.39
C GLN A 129 -17.21 8.16 -12.62
N GLU A 130 -17.98 7.69 -11.63
CA GLU A 130 -19.43 7.70 -11.67
C GLU A 130 -20.00 9.12 -11.76
N LEU A 131 -19.44 10.09 -11.05
CA LEU A 131 -19.85 11.49 -11.17
C LEU A 131 -19.63 12.01 -12.59
N PHE A 132 -18.48 11.75 -13.19
CA PHE A 132 -18.20 12.11 -14.58
C PHE A 132 -19.17 11.43 -15.56
N GLU A 133 -19.44 10.14 -15.38
CA GLU A 133 -20.34 9.38 -16.25
C GLU A 133 -21.79 9.86 -16.16
N ASN A 134 -22.25 10.23 -14.97
CA ASN A 134 -23.54 10.90 -14.79
C ASN A 134 -23.59 12.22 -15.58
N GLN A 135 -22.56 13.06 -15.55
CA GLN A 135 -22.50 14.29 -16.36
C GLN A 135 -22.56 14.02 -17.87
N VAL A 136 -21.90 12.94 -18.33
CA VAL A 136 -21.96 12.50 -19.73
C VAL A 136 -23.39 12.11 -20.12
N LEU A 137 -24.08 11.36 -19.24
CA LEU A 137 -25.46 10.94 -19.43
C LEU A 137 -26.42 12.13 -19.39
N ASP A 138 -26.21 13.10 -18.51
CA ASP A 138 -27.01 14.33 -18.46
C ASP A 138 -26.87 15.15 -19.75
N THR A 139 -25.66 15.20 -20.31
CA THR A 139 -25.40 15.83 -21.62
C THR A 139 -26.12 15.09 -22.75
N LEU A 140 -26.21 13.75 -22.67
CA LEU A 140 -26.99 12.95 -23.61
C LEU A 140 -28.50 13.22 -23.45
N ASN A 141 -28.99 13.24 -22.21
CA ASN A 141 -30.39 13.49 -21.88
C ASN A 141 -30.87 14.88 -22.32
N ALA A 142 -29.99 15.88 -22.28
CA ALA A 142 -30.25 17.22 -22.81
C ALA A 142 -30.43 17.22 -24.34
N LYS A 143 -29.81 16.27 -25.07
CA LYS A 143 -29.99 16.11 -26.53
C LYS A 143 -31.24 15.32 -26.88
N LEU A 144 -31.76 14.53 -25.94
CA LEU A 144 -33.00 13.74 -26.07
C LEU A 144 -34.20 14.56 -25.57
N LEU A 145 -34.50 15.66 -26.27
CA LEU A 145 -35.45 16.69 -25.83
C LEU A 145 -36.90 16.18 -25.63
N ASP A 146 -37.29 15.09 -26.30
CA ASP A 146 -38.68 14.59 -26.32
C ASP A 146 -38.96 13.38 -25.40
N LEU A 147 -37.96 12.93 -24.63
CA LEU A 147 -38.14 11.81 -23.69
C LEU A 147 -38.59 12.29 -22.31
N ASP A 148 -39.55 11.56 -21.74
CA ASP A 148 -40.02 11.71 -20.36
C ASP A 148 -38.87 11.52 -19.36
N THR A 149 -38.91 12.24 -18.25
CA THR A 149 -37.92 12.18 -17.17
C THR A 149 -37.76 10.76 -16.62
N ASP A 150 -38.86 10.03 -16.43
CA ASP A 150 -38.82 8.66 -15.90
C ASP A 150 -38.07 7.73 -16.87
N ILE A 151 -38.24 7.95 -18.18
CA ILE A 151 -37.54 7.17 -19.21
C ILE A 151 -36.05 7.52 -19.21
N LYS A 152 -35.69 8.80 -19.04
CA LYS A 152 -34.28 9.23 -18.92
C LYS A 152 -33.60 8.61 -17.71
N GLU A 153 -34.27 8.54 -16.57
CA GLU A 153 -33.76 7.87 -15.37
C GLU A 153 -33.58 6.36 -15.56
N ILE A 154 -34.52 5.71 -16.25
CA ILE A 154 -34.40 4.28 -16.60
C ILE A 154 -33.18 4.07 -17.51
N ILE A 155 -32.95 4.94 -18.51
CA ILE A 155 -31.78 4.86 -19.38
C ILE A 155 -30.49 5.03 -18.57
N ASN A 156 -30.38 6.07 -17.74
CA ASN A 156 -29.19 6.32 -16.92
C ASN A 156 -28.85 5.11 -16.05
N ARG A 157 -29.85 4.59 -15.32
CA ARG A 157 -29.68 3.41 -14.46
C ARG A 157 -29.31 2.15 -15.25
N SER A 158 -29.89 1.98 -16.44
CA SER A 158 -29.58 0.83 -17.30
C SER A 158 -28.15 0.89 -17.82
N VAL A 159 -27.64 2.09 -18.14
CA VAL A 159 -26.23 2.26 -18.56
C VAL A 159 -25.27 2.05 -17.39
N LEU A 160 -25.50 2.71 -16.25
CA LEU A 160 -24.58 2.66 -15.10
C LEU A 160 -24.51 1.29 -14.41
N ASN A 161 -25.58 0.49 -14.50
CA ASN A 161 -25.61 -0.88 -13.97
C ASN A 161 -25.29 -1.95 -15.03
N SER A 162 -25.00 -1.55 -16.27
CA SER A 162 -24.68 -2.49 -17.36
C SER A 162 -23.28 -3.10 -17.14
N PRO A 163 -23.07 -4.39 -17.46
CA PRO A 163 -21.72 -4.94 -17.57
C PRO A 163 -20.89 -4.25 -18.66
N GLU A 164 -21.55 -3.60 -19.63
CA GLU A 164 -20.93 -2.84 -20.73
C GLU A 164 -20.87 -1.33 -20.43
N ARG A 165 -21.06 -0.90 -19.17
CA ARG A 165 -21.09 0.52 -18.75
C ARG A 165 -20.01 1.36 -19.42
N TYR A 166 -18.76 0.93 -19.33
CA TYR A 166 -17.61 1.66 -19.87
C TYR A 166 -17.64 1.75 -21.40
N GLU A 167 -18.02 0.68 -22.10
CA GLU A 167 -18.15 0.70 -23.56
C GLU A 167 -19.29 1.62 -24.02
N LEU A 168 -20.41 1.62 -23.29
CA LEU A 168 -21.55 2.47 -23.58
C LEU A 168 -21.20 3.95 -23.39
N ILE A 169 -20.52 4.31 -22.30
CA ILE A 169 -20.04 5.68 -22.07
C ILE A 169 -19.05 6.10 -23.15
N ALA A 170 -18.07 5.26 -23.50
CA ALA A 170 -17.12 5.55 -24.59
C ALA A 170 -17.84 5.81 -25.92
N LYS A 171 -18.86 5.01 -26.25
CA LYS A 171 -19.71 5.20 -27.45
C LYS A 171 -20.52 6.50 -27.39
N ILE A 172 -20.95 6.95 -26.22
CA ILE A 172 -21.63 8.25 -26.04
C ILE A 172 -20.65 9.40 -26.25
N LEU A 173 -19.40 9.24 -25.79
CA LEU A 173 -18.33 10.22 -25.92
C LEU A 173 -17.72 10.30 -27.33
N LYS A 174 -18.04 9.38 -28.27
CA LYS A 174 -17.41 9.23 -29.60
C LYS A 174 -17.19 10.50 -30.44
N ASN A 175 -17.94 11.57 -30.19
CA ASN A 175 -17.82 12.84 -30.90
C ASN A 175 -16.73 13.76 -30.32
N ASP A 176 -16.12 13.36 -29.20
CA ASP A 176 -15.01 14.03 -28.52
C ASP A 176 -13.86 13.02 -28.42
N SER A 177 -13.02 12.96 -29.46
CA SER A 177 -11.96 11.96 -29.60
C SER A 177 -10.98 11.96 -28.43
N ASP A 178 -10.70 13.14 -27.88
CA ASP A 178 -9.74 13.32 -26.80
C ASP A 178 -10.32 12.77 -25.49
N LYS A 179 -11.60 13.05 -25.20
CA LYS A 179 -12.26 12.47 -24.01
C LYS A 179 -12.42 10.97 -24.08
N VAL A 180 -12.70 10.40 -25.26
CA VAL A 180 -12.81 8.93 -25.42
C VAL A 180 -11.47 8.27 -25.12
N SER A 181 -10.39 8.75 -25.75
CA SER A 181 -9.04 8.21 -25.55
C SER A 181 -8.62 8.25 -24.07
N LEU A 182 -8.84 9.41 -23.41
CA LEU A 182 -8.54 9.55 -21.99
C LEU A 182 -9.40 8.63 -21.12
N TYR A 183 -10.69 8.52 -21.41
CA TYR A 183 -11.58 7.65 -20.64
C TYR A 183 -11.22 6.17 -20.77
N GLU A 184 -10.79 5.71 -21.96
CA GLU A 184 -10.28 4.35 -22.16
C GLU A 184 -8.99 4.09 -21.36
N ILE A 185 -8.06 5.05 -21.36
CA ILE A 185 -6.81 4.95 -20.59
C ILE A 185 -7.09 4.96 -19.07
N ILE A 186 -7.99 5.84 -18.61
CA ILE A 186 -8.46 5.89 -17.21
C ILE A 186 -9.02 4.54 -16.77
N ASN A 187 -9.85 3.90 -17.60
CA ASN A 187 -10.37 2.57 -17.33
C ASN A 187 -9.29 1.49 -17.31
N ARG A 188 -8.26 1.61 -18.15
CA ARG A 188 -7.12 0.71 -18.11
C ARG A 188 -6.32 0.85 -16.82
N VAL A 189 -6.08 2.08 -16.34
CA VAL A 189 -5.43 2.33 -15.06
C VAL A 189 -6.26 1.76 -13.91
N ARG A 190 -7.58 1.98 -13.92
CA ARG A 190 -8.50 1.35 -12.97
C ARG A 190 -8.32 -0.17 -12.93
N ASN A 191 -8.31 -0.82 -14.10
CA ASN A 191 -8.15 -2.27 -14.21
C ASN A 191 -6.75 -2.74 -13.76
N LEU A 192 -5.69 -1.96 -14.01
CA LEU A 192 -4.33 -2.23 -13.50
C LEU A 192 -4.31 -2.24 -11.97
N VAL A 193 -5.00 -1.29 -11.33
CA VAL A 193 -5.14 -1.28 -9.86
C VAL A 193 -5.98 -2.46 -9.38
N TYR A 194 -7.02 -2.83 -10.14
CA TYR A 194 -7.89 -3.97 -9.85
C TYR A 194 -7.24 -5.35 -10.09
N GLN A 195 -6.03 -5.48 -10.66
CA GLN A 195 -5.45 -6.81 -10.90
C GLN A 195 -5.19 -7.58 -9.60
N GLU A 196 -6.18 -8.40 -9.23
CA GLU A 196 -6.27 -9.16 -7.99
C GLU A 196 -5.28 -10.34 -7.95
N ASP A 197 -5.13 -11.09 -9.05
CA ASP A 197 -4.38 -12.36 -9.10
C ASP A 197 -2.83 -12.23 -8.90
N PRO A 198 -2.10 -11.36 -9.64
CA PRO A 198 -0.64 -11.23 -9.48
C PRO A 198 -0.25 -10.52 -8.16
N LYS A 199 -1.12 -9.66 -7.64
CA LYS A 199 -0.90 -8.88 -6.41
C LYS A 199 -1.10 -9.73 -5.16
N TRP A 200 -1.93 -10.76 -5.23
CA TRP A 200 -2.18 -11.67 -4.11
C TRP A 200 -1.18 -12.81 -4.06
N ALA A 201 -0.75 -13.34 -5.21
CA ALA A 201 0.40 -14.24 -5.28
C ALA A 201 1.66 -13.56 -4.73
N SER A 202 1.94 -12.31 -5.09
CA SER A 202 3.12 -11.58 -4.59
C SER A 202 3.03 -11.05 -3.15
N ARG A 203 2.01 -11.45 -2.39
CA ARG A 203 1.83 -11.14 -0.96
C ARG A 203 1.58 -12.38 -0.10
N HIS A 204 1.59 -13.55 -0.72
CA HIS A 204 1.55 -14.80 0.02
C HIS A 204 2.77 -14.83 0.97
N PRO A 205 2.59 -15.25 2.23
CA PRO A 205 3.66 -15.56 3.16
C PRO A 205 4.90 -16.23 2.57
N SER A 206 4.72 -17.14 1.62
CA SER A 206 5.81 -17.90 1.00
C SER A 206 6.46 -17.24 -0.22
N TYR A 207 5.94 -16.11 -0.73
CA TYR A 207 6.45 -15.44 -1.93
C TYR A 207 7.12 -14.08 -1.64
N GLY A 208 7.11 -13.62 -0.38
CA GLY A 208 7.61 -12.29 0.01
C GLY A 208 6.58 -11.19 -0.26
N SER A 209 6.78 -9.98 0.25
CA SER A 209 5.97 -8.83 -0.18
C SER A 209 6.59 -8.21 -1.44
N SER A 210 5.79 -8.02 -2.49
CA SER A 210 6.20 -7.21 -3.66
C SER A 210 5.52 -5.84 -3.58
N PRO A 211 6.10 -4.89 -2.83
CA PRO A 211 5.44 -3.61 -2.58
C PRO A 211 5.25 -2.78 -3.85
N PHE A 212 5.99 -3.06 -4.92
CA PHE A 212 6.04 -2.26 -6.13
C PHE A 212 4.76 -2.30 -6.97
N TYR A 213 4.02 -3.42 -7.04
CA TYR A 213 2.81 -3.48 -7.87
C TYR A 213 1.70 -2.52 -7.40
N ASP A 214 1.52 -2.41 -6.08
CA ASP A 214 0.53 -1.52 -5.50
C ASP A 214 0.96 -0.08 -5.60
N VAL A 215 2.24 0.20 -5.33
CA VAL A 215 2.82 1.53 -5.40
C VAL A 215 2.75 2.06 -6.83
N THR A 216 3.08 1.24 -7.84
CA THR A 216 2.94 1.58 -9.27
C THR A 216 1.48 1.84 -9.63
N GLY A 217 0.58 0.93 -9.25
CA GLY A 217 -0.85 1.09 -9.52
C GLY A 217 -1.41 2.38 -8.92
N LEU A 218 -1.08 2.67 -7.66
CA LEU A 218 -1.50 3.88 -6.96
C LEU A 218 -0.90 5.16 -7.56
N ALA A 219 0.35 5.12 -8.05
CA ALA A 219 0.97 6.25 -8.73
C ALA A 219 0.23 6.60 -10.03
N TYR A 220 -0.10 5.60 -10.87
CA TYR A 220 -0.91 5.82 -12.06
C TYR A 220 -2.33 6.26 -11.71
N LEU A 221 -2.94 5.65 -10.69
CA LEU A 221 -4.29 5.99 -10.24
C LEU A 221 -4.39 7.44 -9.80
N GLU A 222 -3.39 7.96 -9.09
CA GLU A 222 -3.38 9.35 -8.64
C GLU A 222 -3.37 10.33 -9.82
N ILE A 223 -2.54 10.08 -10.85
CA ILE A 223 -2.53 10.90 -12.07
C ILE A 223 -3.87 10.78 -12.80
N ALA A 224 -4.38 9.56 -13.00
CA ALA A 224 -5.66 9.32 -13.66
C ALA A 224 -6.83 9.98 -12.91
N TYR A 225 -6.80 9.99 -11.58
CA TYR A 225 -7.79 10.67 -10.74
C TYR A 225 -7.80 12.19 -10.98
N LYS A 226 -6.64 12.85 -11.04
CA LYS A 226 -6.58 14.30 -11.31
C LYS A 226 -7.03 14.62 -12.75
N VAL A 227 -6.67 13.79 -13.73
CA VAL A 227 -7.17 13.94 -15.11
C VAL A 227 -8.69 13.78 -15.16
N LEU A 228 -9.24 12.81 -14.43
CA LEU A 228 -10.68 12.59 -14.33
C LEU A 228 -11.42 13.76 -13.67
N LYS A 229 -10.89 14.32 -12.56
CA LYS A 229 -11.41 15.56 -11.95
C LYS A 229 -11.43 16.71 -12.97
N SER A 230 -10.35 16.89 -13.73
CA SER A 230 -10.30 17.91 -14.79
C SER A 230 -11.31 17.65 -15.93
N MET A 231 -11.49 16.39 -16.34
CA MET A 231 -12.52 16.01 -17.33
C MET A 231 -13.94 16.29 -16.85
N ALA A 232 -14.18 16.19 -15.54
CA ALA A 232 -15.44 16.54 -14.87
C ALA A 232 -15.62 18.06 -14.66
N GLY A 233 -14.66 18.88 -15.09
CA GLY A 233 -14.71 20.35 -15.00
C GLY A 233 -14.35 20.92 -13.63
N GLU A 234 -13.68 20.15 -12.77
CA GLU A 234 -13.32 20.58 -11.43
C GLU A 234 -12.03 21.38 -11.40
N ASP A 235 -12.00 22.38 -10.50
CA ASP A 235 -10.82 23.20 -10.27
C ASP A 235 -9.85 22.47 -9.32
N LEU A 236 -8.76 21.98 -9.88
CA LEU A 236 -7.71 21.27 -9.14
C LEU A 236 -6.91 22.18 -8.20
N SER A 237 -7.04 23.50 -8.33
CA SER A 237 -6.36 24.44 -7.43
C SER A 237 -7.00 24.48 -6.04
N LEU A 238 -8.26 24.05 -5.92
CA LEU A 238 -8.96 23.98 -4.65
C LEU A 238 -8.45 22.81 -3.82
N GLN A 239 -8.22 23.09 -2.55
CA GLN A 239 -7.96 22.09 -1.54
C GLN A 239 -9.27 21.71 -0.88
N GLU A 240 -9.53 20.41 -0.75
CA GLU A 240 -10.77 19.86 -0.21
C GLU A 240 -10.44 18.92 0.94
N TYR A 241 -11.32 18.87 1.95
CA TYR A 241 -11.30 17.79 2.93
C TYR A 241 -12.65 17.12 3.09
N LYS A 242 -12.63 15.86 3.51
CA LYS A 242 -13.79 15.10 3.90
C LYS A 242 -13.47 14.36 5.19
N LYS A 243 -14.47 14.30 6.07
CA LYS A 243 -14.46 13.42 7.23
C LYS A 243 -15.38 12.24 6.94
N LEU A 244 -14.82 11.04 6.89
CA LEU A 244 -15.54 9.81 6.58
C LEU A 244 -14.75 8.61 7.08
N ASP A 245 -15.45 7.51 7.34
CA ASP A 245 -14.89 6.17 7.43
C ASP A 245 -14.36 5.73 6.06
N TRP A 246 -13.11 6.12 5.79
CA TRP A 246 -12.45 5.95 4.50
C TRP A 246 -12.03 4.50 4.32
N ASP A 247 -11.55 3.86 5.39
CA ASP A 247 -11.05 2.49 5.36
C ASP A 247 -12.10 1.41 5.72
N TYR A 248 -13.30 1.82 6.16
CA TYR A 248 -14.42 0.95 6.54
C TYR A 248 -14.15 0.13 7.81
N ASP A 249 -13.38 0.68 8.76
CA ASP A 249 -13.15 0.10 10.08
C ASP A 249 -14.12 0.59 11.16
N GLY A 250 -15.00 1.53 10.82
CA GLY A 250 -16.00 2.13 11.71
C GLY A 250 -15.54 3.42 12.38
N GLN A 251 -14.37 3.96 12.03
CA GLN A 251 -13.86 5.23 12.50
C GLN A 251 -13.80 6.25 11.37
N ASP A 252 -14.01 7.54 11.69
CA ASP A 252 -13.90 8.59 10.67
C ASP A 252 -12.46 9.11 10.58
N GLU A 253 -11.83 8.96 9.42
CA GLU A 253 -10.58 9.63 9.06
C GLU A 253 -10.84 11.03 8.47
N VAL A 254 -9.76 11.82 8.37
CA VAL A 254 -9.76 13.07 7.61
C VAL A 254 -8.98 12.86 6.31
N LEU A 255 -9.71 12.79 5.19
CA LEU A 255 -9.16 12.76 3.84
C LEU A 255 -8.97 14.20 3.35
N ILE A 256 -7.76 14.56 2.96
CA ILE A 256 -7.41 15.88 2.40
C ILE A 256 -6.83 15.69 0.99
N GLU A 257 -7.37 16.41 0.01
CA GLU A 257 -6.92 16.37 -1.37
C GLU A 257 -6.55 17.78 -1.86
N ASN A 258 -5.40 17.90 -2.52
CA ASN A 258 -5.06 19.07 -3.35
C ASN A 258 -4.41 18.59 -4.67
N LYS A 259 -3.93 19.50 -5.52
CA LYS A 259 -3.26 19.13 -6.79
C LYS A 259 -1.96 18.34 -6.63
N TYR A 260 -1.25 18.48 -5.52
CA TYR A 260 0.07 17.89 -5.31
C TYR A 260 0.03 16.64 -4.44
N GLN A 261 -0.99 16.46 -3.59
CA GLN A 261 -1.08 15.33 -2.69
C GLN A 261 -2.50 14.92 -2.33
N THR A 262 -2.62 13.66 -1.93
CA THR A 262 -3.78 13.07 -1.25
C THR A 262 -3.29 12.49 0.08
N VAL A 263 -3.90 12.91 1.18
CA VAL A 263 -3.48 12.60 2.56
C VAL A 263 -4.65 12.07 3.36
N VAL A 264 -4.44 11.01 4.12
CA VAL A 264 -5.42 10.48 5.08
C VAL A 264 -4.83 10.54 6.48
N ILE A 265 -5.46 11.33 7.35
CA ILE A 265 -5.12 11.44 8.76
C ILE A 265 -6.05 10.51 9.54
N ASP A 266 -5.43 9.55 10.23
CA ASP A 266 -6.08 8.52 11.02
C ASP A 266 -6.02 8.88 12.52
N PRO A 267 -7.18 9.07 13.18
CA PRO A 267 -7.25 9.29 14.61
C PRO A 267 -6.64 8.15 15.46
N GLN A 268 -6.61 6.91 14.96
CA GLN A 268 -5.94 5.80 15.61
C GLN A 268 -4.42 5.98 15.57
N GLY A 269 -3.82 6.24 16.72
CA GLY A 269 -2.42 6.66 16.87
C GLY A 269 -2.15 8.11 16.47
N GLY A 270 -3.18 8.86 16.02
CA GLY A 270 -3.06 10.22 15.53
C GLY A 270 -1.97 10.35 14.47
N CYS A 271 -2.12 9.63 13.36
CA CYS A 271 -1.06 9.39 12.37
C CYS A 271 -1.52 9.72 10.95
N ILE A 272 -0.61 9.67 9.98
CA ILE A 272 -0.96 9.66 8.55
C ILE A 272 -0.92 8.21 8.10
N SER A 273 -2.08 7.67 7.74
CA SER A 273 -2.22 6.27 7.28
C SER A 273 -1.99 6.14 5.79
N TYR A 274 -2.21 7.19 5.01
CA TYR A 274 -1.94 7.21 3.58
C TYR A 274 -1.47 8.58 3.10
N GLN A 275 -0.44 8.62 2.26
CA GLN A 275 -0.03 9.82 1.56
C GLN A 275 0.51 9.46 0.18
N ASN A 276 -0.06 10.09 -0.85
CA ASN A 276 0.44 10.01 -2.23
C ASN A 276 0.74 11.42 -2.74
N VAL A 277 1.90 11.59 -3.35
CA VAL A 277 2.42 12.88 -3.78
C VAL A 277 2.71 12.90 -5.28
N MET A 278 2.62 14.09 -5.87
CA MET A 278 2.95 14.36 -7.27
C MET A 278 4.08 15.37 -7.39
N ALA A 279 4.90 15.20 -8.42
CA ALA A 279 5.91 16.17 -8.78
C ALA A 279 5.23 17.50 -9.17
N PRO A 280 5.70 18.66 -8.68
CA PRO A 280 5.08 19.95 -9.02
C PRO A 280 5.00 20.21 -10.53
N SER A 281 6.02 19.78 -11.26
CA SER A 281 6.08 19.89 -12.73
C SER A 281 4.99 19.10 -13.47
N VAL A 282 4.31 18.18 -12.79
CA VAL A 282 3.19 17.37 -13.30
C VAL A 282 1.87 17.87 -12.71
N ALA A 283 1.81 18.08 -11.40
CA ALA A 283 0.63 18.57 -10.68
C ALA A 283 0.04 19.87 -11.25
N ASP A 284 0.89 20.76 -11.75
CA ASP A 284 0.49 22.05 -12.35
C ASP A 284 0.17 21.98 -13.86
N ASN A 285 0.31 20.82 -14.50
CA ASN A 285 0.16 20.68 -15.94
C ASN A 285 -0.67 19.43 -16.31
N ILE A 286 -1.96 19.65 -16.53
CA ILE A 286 -2.90 18.59 -16.91
C ILE A 286 -2.55 17.95 -18.25
N ASP A 287 -2.04 18.70 -19.21
CA ASP A 287 -1.65 18.12 -20.50
C ASP A 287 -0.45 17.20 -20.34
N LYS A 288 0.50 17.53 -19.46
CA LYS A 288 1.59 16.62 -19.09
C LYS A 288 1.07 15.35 -18.42
N MET A 289 0.06 15.44 -17.55
CA MET A 289 -0.58 14.25 -16.96
C MET A 289 -1.18 13.34 -18.03
N LYS A 290 -1.92 13.92 -18.99
CA LYS A 290 -2.49 13.18 -20.12
C LYS A 290 -1.39 12.53 -20.95
N ASP A 291 -0.33 13.28 -21.27
CA ASP A 291 0.79 12.78 -22.06
C ASP A 291 1.48 11.60 -21.39
N ILE A 292 1.69 11.65 -20.07
CA ILE A 292 2.24 10.53 -19.29
C ILE A 292 1.34 9.29 -19.45
N LEU A 293 0.03 9.44 -19.21
CA LEU A 293 -0.92 8.32 -19.32
C LEU A 293 -1.02 7.75 -20.75
N ILE A 294 -0.93 8.61 -21.78
CA ILE A 294 -0.98 8.21 -23.19
C ILE A 294 0.32 7.52 -23.62
N GLN A 295 1.48 8.06 -23.26
CA GLN A 295 2.79 7.46 -23.58
C GLN A 295 2.97 6.12 -22.88
N ASP A 296 2.51 6.04 -21.63
CA ASP A 296 2.59 4.83 -20.81
C ASP A 296 1.45 3.84 -21.09
N SER A 297 0.62 4.11 -22.10
CA SER A 297 -0.43 3.18 -22.55
C SER A 297 0.11 1.85 -23.07
N ASN A 298 1.41 1.63 -23.17
CA ASN A 298 2.00 0.30 -23.41
C ASN A 298 2.63 -0.33 -22.15
N LEU A 299 2.42 0.29 -20.97
CA LEU A 299 3.03 -0.04 -19.69
C LEU A 299 4.55 -0.22 -19.81
N PRO A 300 5.34 0.87 -19.83
CA PRO A 300 6.79 0.76 -19.68
C PRO A 300 7.15 0.09 -18.35
N ALA A 301 8.44 -0.20 -18.17
CA ALA A 301 9.02 -0.77 -16.96
C ALA A 301 8.39 -0.21 -15.66
N TYR A 302 8.15 -1.09 -14.67
CA TYR A 302 7.23 -0.91 -13.54
C TYR A 302 7.41 0.39 -12.74
N ASN A 303 8.63 0.93 -12.70
CA ASN A 303 8.99 1.99 -11.75
C ASN A 303 9.24 3.38 -12.37
N SER A 304 9.06 3.59 -13.69
CA SER A 304 9.32 4.92 -14.29
C SER A 304 8.32 6.00 -13.83
N ILE A 305 7.10 5.61 -13.47
CA ILE A 305 6.04 6.52 -13.00
C ILE A 305 6.42 7.26 -11.70
N TYR A 306 7.35 6.70 -10.93
CA TYR A 306 7.80 7.22 -9.63
C TYR A 306 8.56 8.54 -9.69
N ARG A 307 8.96 8.98 -10.88
CA ARG A 307 9.49 10.33 -11.11
C ARG A 307 8.39 11.40 -11.14
N HIS A 308 7.13 10.98 -11.22
CA HIS A 308 5.96 11.84 -11.39
C HIS A 308 4.98 11.76 -10.24
N ALA A 309 4.73 10.56 -9.70
CA ALA A 309 3.85 10.35 -8.56
C ALA A 309 4.35 9.18 -7.70
N TYR A 310 4.18 9.25 -6.38
CA TYR A 310 4.63 8.21 -5.46
C TYR A 310 3.81 8.18 -4.15
N PRO A 311 3.33 7.01 -3.69
CA PRO A 311 2.77 6.85 -2.36
C PRO A 311 3.87 6.77 -1.29
N ILE A 312 4.19 7.91 -0.68
CA ILE A 312 5.29 8.04 0.29
C ILE A 312 4.89 7.55 1.70
N VAL A 313 3.59 7.44 2.00
CA VAL A 313 3.11 6.75 3.20
C VAL A 313 2.10 5.69 2.77
N PHE A 314 2.59 4.45 2.70
CA PHE A 314 1.84 3.25 2.29
C PHE A 314 2.61 1.98 2.73
N THR A 315 2.90 1.92 4.03
CA THR A 315 3.76 0.90 4.65
C THR A 315 3.09 -0.47 4.76
N GLU A 316 3.93 -1.51 4.80
CA GLU A 316 3.51 -2.87 5.14
C GLU A 316 3.00 -2.98 6.58
N ALA A 317 2.31 -4.08 6.84
CA ALA A 317 1.97 -4.47 8.20
C ALA A 317 3.25 -4.78 8.99
N ASP A 318 3.35 -4.29 10.22
CA ASP A 318 4.53 -4.42 11.07
C ASP A 318 4.22 -5.31 12.27
N SER A 319 4.96 -6.41 12.40
CA SER A 319 4.76 -7.35 13.50
C SER A 319 5.18 -6.82 14.86
N ASP A 320 6.00 -5.77 14.92
CA ASP A 320 6.28 -5.04 16.16
C ASP A 320 5.06 -4.22 16.63
N MET A 321 4.12 -3.92 15.71
CA MET A 321 2.87 -3.23 16.02
C MET A 321 1.67 -4.15 16.29
N ALA A 322 1.85 -5.46 16.18
CA ALA A 322 0.73 -6.38 16.17
C ALA A 322 -0.04 -6.38 17.50
N VAL A 323 -1.35 -6.21 17.42
CA VAL A 323 -2.24 -6.27 18.58
C VAL A 323 -2.58 -7.73 18.85
N LYS A 324 -2.04 -8.30 19.94
CA LYS A 324 -2.34 -9.67 20.38
C LYS A 324 -3.67 -9.72 21.12
N PHE A 325 -4.57 -10.59 20.67
CA PHE A 325 -5.83 -10.87 21.34
C PHE A 325 -5.69 -11.91 22.45
N TYR A 326 -4.77 -12.86 22.28
CA TYR A 326 -4.43 -13.91 23.26
C TYR A 326 -3.04 -14.48 22.98
N GLU A 327 -2.42 -15.10 23.99
CA GLU A 327 -1.02 -15.55 23.92
C GLU A 327 -0.79 -16.66 22.89
N GLU A 328 -1.80 -17.49 22.62
CA GLU A 328 -1.75 -18.65 21.73
C GLU A 328 -1.77 -18.30 20.22
N GLY A 329 -1.66 -17.02 19.87
CA GLY A 329 -1.35 -16.61 18.50
C GLY A 329 -2.50 -15.99 17.70
N GLY A 330 -3.55 -15.47 18.35
CA GLY A 330 -4.48 -14.56 17.68
C GLY A 330 -3.96 -13.14 17.76
N ARG A 331 -3.58 -12.53 16.64
CA ARG A 331 -3.18 -11.12 16.58
C ARG A 331 -3.65 -10.43 15.31
N LYS A 332 -3.82 -9.11 15.37
CA LYS A 332 -4.07 -8.23 14.22
C LYS A 332 -2.76 -7.51 13.91
N GLU A 333 -2.24 -7.70 12.69
CA GLU A 333 -1.13 -6.86 12.21
C GLU A 333 -1.64 -5.45 11.91
N VAL A 334 -0.79 -4.46 12.13
CA VAL A 334 -1.09 -3.04 11.91
C VAL A 334 0.04 -2.42 11.11
N SER A 335 -0.27 -1.58 10.14
CA SER A 335 0.74 -0.87 9.36
C SER A 335 1.48 0.19 10.18
N ARG A 336 2.79 0.33 9.93
CA ARG A 336 3.62 1.38 10.53
C ARG A 336 3.36 2.73 9.86
N ASN A 337 2.28 3.37 10.26
CA ASN A 337 1.84 4.67 9.75
C ASN A 337 2.76 5.81 10.21
N ALA A 338 2.82 6.89 9.44
CA ALA A 338 3.70 8.02 9.72
C ALA A 338 3.18 8.91 10.85
N PHE A 339 4.09 9.52 11.62
CA PHE A 339 3.78 10.46 12.70
C PHE A 339 3.09 9.84 13.93
N ARG A 340 3.18 8.52 14.13
CA ARG A 340 2.94 7.92 15.45
C ARG A 340 3.94 8.47 16.47
N CYS A 341 3.64 8.37 17.76
CA CYS A 341 4.52 8.94 18.77
C CYS A 341 4.42 8.17 20.08
N GLU A 342 5.57 7.75 20.57
CA GLU A 342 5.73 7.17 21.91
C GLU A 342 6.14 8.26 22.90
N VAL A 343 5.68 8.10 24.14
CA VAL A 343 6.19 8.86 25.29
C VAL A 343 7.03 7.89 26.10
N LEU A 344 8.26 8.25 26.43
CA LEU A 344 9.21 7.37 27.08
C LEU A 344 9.64 7.92 28.44
N VAL A 345 10.01 7.03 29.36
CA VAL A 345 10.80 7.36 30.54
C VAL A 345 12.14 6.65 30.47
N LYS A 346 13.15 7.25 31.10
CA LYS A 346 14.49 6.68 31.12
C LYS A 346 14.71 5.91 32.41
N ASP A 347 15.06 4.63 32.28
CA ASP A 347 15.52 3.78 33.39
C ASP A 347 16.96 3.33 33.11
N GLY A 348 17.91 3.91 33.86
CA GLY A 348 19.33 3.75 33.56
C GLY A 348 19.70 4.25 32.17
N ASP A 349 20.19 3.35 31.32
CA ASP A 349 20.53 3.61 29.91
C ASP A 349 19.43 3.18 28.92
N ALA A 350 18.33 2.60 29.42
CA ALA A 350 17.20 2.14 28.61
C ALA A 350 16.03 3.14 28.63
N PHE A 351 15.18 3.05 27.61
CA PHE A 351 13.92 3.79 27.53
C PHE A 351 12.75 2.80 27.61
N ASP A 352 11.81 3.09 28.51
CA ASP A 352 10.56 2.36 28.64
C ASP A 352 9.39 3.18 28.10
N ILE A 353 8.50 2.54 27.36
CA ILE A 353 7.29 3.17 26.80
C ILE A 353 6.28 3.43 27.92
N VAL A 354 5.70 4.63 27.92
CA VAL A 354 4.69 5.09 28.88
C VAL A 354 3.37 5.34 28.18
N GLY A 355 2.33 4.68 28.69
CA GLY A 355 1.01 4.70 28.06
C GLY A 355 1.04 3.97 26.72
N SER A 356 0.10 4.32 25.85
CA SER A 356 -0.06 3.71 24.54
C SER A 356 -0.33 4.75 23.44
N PHE A 357 0.28 5.94 23.55
CA PHE A 357 0.00 7.08 22.67
C PHE A 357 0.20 6.76 21.18
N ASP A 358 1.12 5.88 20.84
CA ASP A 358 1.40 5.47 19.47
C ASP A 358 0.26 4.66 18.85
N THR A 359 -0.55 3.99 19.67
CA THR A 359 -1.65 3.10 19.29
C THR A 359 -3.01 3.56 19.83
N ALA A 360 -3.10 4.65 20.57
CA ALA A 360 -4.33 5.12 21.20
C ALA A 360 -5.25 5.85 20.23
N GLN A 361 -6.54 5.92 20.58
CA GLN A 361 -7.50 6.73 19.86
C GLN A 361 -7.36 8.22 20.20
N TYR A 362 -7.13 9.08 19.21
CA TYR A 362 -7.12 10.53 19.38
C TYR A 362 -8.49 11.14 19.10
N ASN A 363 -8.81 12.22 19.80
CA ASN A 363 -9.97 13.04 19.51
C ASN A 363 -9.59 14.13 18.51
N ILE A 364 -10.33 14.24 17.39
CA ILE A 364 -10.23 15.40 16.49
C ILE A 364 -10.88 16.59 17.19
N LEU A 365 -10.06 17.59 17.57
CA LEU A 365 -10.51 18.80 18.25
C LEU A 365 -11.02 19.86 17.25
N SER A 366 -10.31 20.06 16.14
CA SER A 366 -10.73 20.98 15.08
C SER A 366 -10.16 20.59 13.72
N ILE A 367 -10.87 21.01 12.66
CA ILE A 367 -10.41 21.05 11.28
C ILE A 367 -10.67 22.47 10.78
N GLU A 368 -9.61 23.17 10.41
CA GLU A 368 -9.62 24.59 10.02
C GLU A 368 -9.06 24.72 8.59
N GLU A 369 -9.84 25.32 7.68
CA GLU A 369 -9.34 25.77 6.38
C GLU A 369 -8.67 27.14 6.53
N LEU A 370 -7.40 27.23 6.13
CA LEU A 370 -6.57 28.42 6.23
C LEU A 370 -6.02 28.76 4.84
N ASP A 371 -6.67 29.62 4.06
CA ASP A 371 -6.30 30.03 2.69
C ASP A 371 -5.81 28.88 1.77
N ASP A 372 -4.54 28.50 1.87
CA ASP A 372 -3.85 27.46 1.08
C ASP A 372 -3.44 26.20 1.89
N GLU A 373 -3.96 26.05 3.11
CA GLU A 373 -3.61 24.98 4.05
C GLU A 373 -4.86 24.45 4.76
N ILE A 374 -4.82 23.18 5.16
CA ILE A 374 -5.81 22.60 6.07
C ILE A 374 -5.11 22.16 7.34
N LYS A 375 -5.62 22.64 8.47
CA LYS A 375 -5.10 22.34 9.80
C LYS A 375 -6.03 21.38 10.54
N VAL A 376 -5.50 20.25 10.98
CA VAL A 376 -6.21 19.23 11.77
C VAL A 376 -5.53 19.10 13.13
N VAL A 377 -6.30 19.30 14.20
CA VAL A 377 -5.80 19.20 15.58
C VAL A 377 -6.37 17.95 16.24
N LEU A 378 -5.49 17.08 16.71
CA LEU A 378 -5.79 15.83 17.39
C LEU A 378 -5.26 15.88 18.81
N SER A 379 -5.98 15.31 19.79
CA SER A 379 -5.49 15.24 21.17
C SER A 379 -5.84 13.91 21.84
N CYS A 380 -4.90 13.39 22.61
CA CYS A 380 -5.04 12.18 23.42
C CYS A 380 -4.54 12.49 24.85
N GLU A 381 -5.41 12.28 25.84
CA GLU A 381 -5.06 12.33 27.26
C GLU A 381 -5.02 10.92 27.82
N GLN A 382 -3.94 10.57 28.50
CA GLN A 382 -3.84 9.31 29.25
C GLN A 382 -3.37 9.58 30.67
N VAL A 383 -3.97 8.84 31.61
CA VAL A 383 -3.48 8.76 32.99
C VAL A 383 -2.57 7.54 33.10
N VAL A 384 -1.30 7.78 33.37
CA VAL A 384 -0.26 6.75 33.43
C VAL A 384 0.28 6.63 34.85
N ASN A 385 0.59 5.40 35.28
CA ASN A 385 1.18 5.17 36.60
C ASN A 385 2.70 5.22 36.51
N LEU A 386 3.29 6.28 37.05
CA LEU A 386 4.75 6.47 37.10
C LEU A 386 5.17 6.61 38.56
N ASN A 387 6.10 5.76 39.00
CA ASN A 387 6.60 5.77 40.38
C ASN A 387 5.48 5.71 41.45
N LYS A 388 4.44 4.90 41.22
CA LYS A 388 3.24 4.76 42.09
C LYS A 388 2.38 6.02 42.20
N LYS A 389 2.53 6.97 41.28
CA LYS A 389 1.67 8.14 41.15
C LYS A 389 0.97 8.10 39.80
N ASP A 390 -0.33 8.38 39.82
CA ASP A 390 -1.09 8.57 38.59
C ASP A 390 -0.84 9.98 38.07
N VAL A 391 -0.38 10.08 36.84
CA VAL A 391 -0.03 11.32 36.17
C VAL A 391 -0.82 11.43 34.87
N SER A 392 -1.52 12.55 34.66
CA SER A 392 -2.13 12.85 33.37
C SER A 392 -1.07 13.42 32.42
N ILE A 393 -1.00 12.86 31.22
CA ILE A 393 -0.17 13.32 30.11
C ILE A 393 -1.11 13.54 28.92
N ILE A 394 -0.99 14.71 28.29
CA ILE A 394 -1.76 15.08 27.10
C ILE A 394 -0.80 15.25 25.94
N LEU A 395 -1.00 14.49 24.88
CA LEU A 395 -0.29 14.65 23.62
C LEU A 395 -1.24 15.18 22.56
N THR A 396 -0.93 16.38 22.06
CA THR A 396 -1.64 17.03 20.96
C THR A 396 -0.79 16.96 19.70
N LYS A 397 -1.40 16.63 18.57
CA LYS A 397 -0.77 16.64 17.25
C LYS A 397 -1.53 17.61 16.35
N THR A 398 -0.82 18.56 15.77
CA THR A 398 -1.38 19.50 14.80
C THR A 398 -0.77 19.22 13.44
N PHE A 399 -1.57 18.68 12.53
CA PHE A 399 -1.20 18.52 11.13
C PHE A 399 -1.60 19.76 10.36
N ILE A 400 -0.68 20.33 9.60
CA ILE A 400 -0.93 21.42 8.66
C ILE A 400 -0.54 20.89 7.29
N VAL A 401 -1.54 20.63 6.45
CA VAL A 401 -1.40 20.10 5.11
C VAL A 401 -1.44 21.26 4.13
N GLY A 402 -0.27 21.67 3.66
CA GLY A 402 -0.13 22.70 2.64
C GLY A 402 -0.10 22.15 1.22
N LYS A 403 0.24 23.01 0.27
CA LYS A 403 0.37 22.64 -1.15
C LYS A 403 1.39 21.52 -1.37
N GLN A 404 2.67 21.74 -1.03
CA GLN A 404 3.77 20.80 -1.30
C GLN A 404 4.53 20.41 -0.03
N ASN A 405 3.84 20.44 1.10
CA ASN A 405 4.41 20.11 2.39
C ASN A 405 3.35 19.55 3.34
N ILE A 406 3.82 18.82 4.35
CA ILE A 406 3.04 18.52 5.54
C ILE A 406 3.89 18.93 6.74
N LYS A 407 3.29 19.69 7.65
CA LYS A 407 3.87 19.99 8.95
C LYS A 407 3.11 19.26 10.04
N CYS A 408 3.82 18.57 10.92
CA CYS A 408 3.25 17.98 12.13
C CYS A 408 3.92 18.59 13.36
N ILE A 409 3.12 19.21 14.22
CA ILE A 409 3.55 19.75 15.50
C ILE A 409 3.06 18.81 16.60
N PHE A 410 3.99 18.22 17.33
CA PHE A 410 3.75 17.43 18.51
C PHE A 410 3.89 18.31 19.74
N GLU A 411 2.85 18.39 20.54
CA GLU A 411 2.83 19.14 21.79
C GLU A 411 2.49 18.21 22.94
N LEU A 412 3.41 18.04 23.87
CA LEU A 412 3.22 17.20 25.06
C LEU A 412 3.08 18.09 26.29
N ASN A 413 1.95 17.95 26.98
CA ASN A 413 1.67 18.61 28.25
C ASN A 413 1.72 17.57 29.38
N LYS A 414 2.46 17.88 30.45
CA LYS A 414 2.69 17.00 31.61
C LYS A 414 2.93 17.83 32.88
N PRO A 415 2.93 17.21 34.08
CA PRO A 415 3.41 17.89 35.27
C PRO A 415 4.87 18.34 35.15
N ASP A 416 5.18 19.52 35.71
CA ASP A 416 6.53 20.12 35.65
C ASP A 416 7.61 19.23 36.26
N ASP A 417 7.29 18.44 37.29
CA ASP A 417 8.23 17.61 38.05
C ASP A 417 8.55 16.26 37.38
N LEU A 418 7.87 15.92 36.30
CA LEU A 418 8.05 14.65 35.60
C LEU A 418 9.00 14.83 34.41
N THR A 419 10.09 14.07 34.32
CA THR A 419 10.91 14.00 33.10
C THR A 419 10.45 12.85 32.23
N VAL A 420 10.07 13.15 30.99
CA VAL A 420 9.75 12.16 29.94
C VAL A 420 10.43 12.56 28.64
N TYR A 421 10.38 11.67 27.66
CA TYR A 421 10.92 11.88 26.34
C TYR A 421 9.81 11.69 25.30
N LEU A 422 9.82 12.55 24.30
CA LEU A 422 8.96 12.43 23.13
C LEU A 422 9.72 11.65 22.04
N SER A 423 9.09 10.62 21.47
CA SER A 423 9.66 9.81 20.41
C SER A 423 8.70 9.72 19.22
N PRO A 424 8.64 10.75 18.37
CA PRO A 424 7.83 10.72 17.16
C PRO A 424 8.47 9.80 16.11
N GLN A 425 7.64 9.10 15.35
CA GLN A 425 8.05 8.15 14.32
C GLN A 425 7.77 8.77 12.95
N ILE A 426 8.81 9.30 12.30
CA ILE A 426 8.71 9.90 10.97
C ILE A 426 8.98 8.78 9.96
N VAL A 427 7.93 8.26 9.33
CA VAL A 427 7.99 7.05 8.51
C VAL A 427 7.64 7.37 7.07
N SER A 428 8.38 6.77 6.13
CA SER A 428 8.06 6.77 4.71
C SER A 428 8.25 5.38 4.13
N SER A 429 7.30 4.94 3.30
CA SER A 429 7.39 3.68 2.55
C SER A 429 8.17 3.81 1.24
N ALA A 430 8.71 4.99 0.95
CA ALA A 430 9.48 5.20 -0.27
C ALA A 430 10.79 4.41 -0.25
N ALA A 431 10.95 3.52 -1.21
CA ALA A 431 12.08 2.60 -1.30
C ALA A 431 12.83 2.77 -2.63
N ALA A 432 14.14 2.57 -2.57
CA ALA A 432 14.97 2.50 -3.76
C ALA A 432 14.66 1.23 -4.57
N SER A 433 14.86 1.28 -5.88
CA SER A 433 14.69 0.14 -6.77
C SER A 433 15.76 0.14 -7.85
N ASP A 434 16.25 -1.04 -8.18
CA ASP A 434 17.11 -1.27 -9.34
C ASP A 434 16.67 -2.54 -10.07
N GLU A 435 15.88 -2.36 -11.13
CA GLU A 435 15.36 -3.46 -11.96
C GLU A 435 16.42 -4.02 -12.94
N VAL A 436 17.57 -3.37 -13.07
CA VAL A 436 18.59 -3.72 -14.06
C VAL A 436 19.70 -4.55 -13.41
N GLU A 437 20.24 -4.05 -12.30
CA GLU A 437 21.40 -4.63 -11.63
C GLU A 437 21.04 -5.28 -10.28
N PHE A 438 19.81 -5.09 -9.78
CA PHE A 438 19.36 -5.53 -8.47
C PHE A 438 20.24 -5.01 -7.31
N LYS A 439 20.77 -3.80 -7.48
CA LYS A 439 21.60 -3.07 -6.50
C LYS A 439 20.97 -1.72 -6.17
N PRO A 440 19.80 -1.69 -5.50
CA PRO A 440 19.16 -0.45 -5.10
C PRO A 440 20.10 0.39 -4.23
N VAL A 441 20.02 1.71 -4.35
CA VAL A 441 20.87 2.64 -3.59
C VAL A 441 20.00 3.68 -2.90
N SER A 442 20.23 3.87 -1.61
CA SER A 442 19.65 4.98 -0.84
C SER A 442 20.60 5.46 0.24
N PHE A 443 20.42 6.71 0.66
CA PHE A 443 21.19 7.33 1.72
C PHE A 443 20.39 8.42 2.42
N ILE A 444 20.79 8.77 3.64
CA ILE A 444 20.40 10.03 4.28
C ILE A 444 21.53 11.04 4.18
N GLY A 445 21.16 12.28 3.87
CA GLY A 445 21.99 13.46 3.97
C GLY A 445 21.55 14.31 5.16
N ILE A 446 22.49 14.83 5.94
CA ILE A 446 22.21 15.65 7.12
C ILE A 446 22.80 17.04 6.94
N GLU A 447 21.96 18.05 7.12
CA GLU A 447 22.35 19.45 7.31
C GLU A 447 22.02 19.86 8.74
N GLY A 448 22.98 20.51 9.41
CA GLY A 448 22.84 20.83 10.82
C GLY A 448 23.68 22.01 11.27
N THR A 449 23.54 22.30 12.56
CA THR A 449 24.27 23.36 13.25
C THR A 449 25.25 22.78 14.27
N SER A 450 26.10 23.65 14.82
CA SER A 450 27.06 23.26 15.85
C SER A 450 26.38 22.58 17.04
N GLY A 451 26.82 21.35 17.35
CA GLY A 451 26.37 20.52 18.45
C GLY A 451 26.81 19.07 18.20
N GLU A 452 26.83 18.25 19.24
CA GLU A 452 27.05 16.80 19.11
C GLU A 452 25.77 16.07 19.52
N LEU A 453 25.25 15.27 18.61
CA LEU A 453 24.08 14.43 18.76
C LEU A 453 24.45 13.02 18.35
N LYS A 454 23.91 12.01 19.03
CA LYS A 454 24.15 10.62 18.65
C LYS A 454 23.15 10.18 17.59
N LEU A 455 23.65 9.78 16.42
CA LEU A 455 22.87 9.15 15.35
C LEU A 455 23.16 7.66 15.32
N ASN A 456 22.10 6.85 15.40
CA ASN A 456 22.17 5.41 15.23
C ASN A 456 21.47 5.06 13.92
N VAL A 457 22.21 4.49 12.97
CA VAL A 457 21.64 3.97 11.72
C VAL A 457 21.68 2.45 11.81
N GLU A 458 20.50 1.85 11.91
CA GLU A 458 20.29 0.42 12.11
C GLU A 458 20.00 -0.29 10.79
N ASP A 459 20.29 -1.60 10.75
CA ASP A 459 19.94 -2.51 9.64
C ASP A 459 20.31 -2.00 8.22
N ILE A 460 21.46 -1.34 8.09
CA ILE A 460 22.04 -0.96 6.79
C ILE A 460 22.21 -2.23 5.95
N SER A 461 21.56 -2.27 4.79
CA SER A 461 21.53 -3.43 3.90
C SER A 461 22.81 -3.48 3.07
N ILE A 462 23.60 -4.55 3.21
CA ILE A 462 24.81 -4.79 2.40
C ILE A 462 24.49 -5.92 1.43
N ILE A 463 24.43 -5.62 0.14
CA ILE A 463 24.06 -6.58 -0.90
C ILE A 463 25.32 -7.33 -1.35
N THR A 464 25.40 -8.61 -1.00
CA THR A 464 26.51 -9.50 -1.37
C THR A 464 26.06 -10.55 -2.41
N ALA A 465 27.01 -11.35 -2.92
CA ALA A 465 26.68 -12.45 -3.82
C ALA A 465 25.92 -13.60 -3.11
N GLU A 466 26.00 -13.67 -1.77
CA GLU A 466 25.42 -14.74 -0.96
C GLU A 466 24.06 -14.36 -0.34
N GLY A 467 23.68 -13.08 -0.41
CA GLY A 467 22.42 -12.57 0.12
C GLY A 467 22.53 -11.12 0.59
N ILE A 468 21.69 -10.75 1.55
CA ILE A 468 21.70 -9.43 2.18
C ILE A 468 22.21 -9.59 3.62
N GLU A 469 23.26 -8.86 3.95
CA GLU A 469 23.75 -8.72 5.33
C GLU A 469 23.27 -7.39 5.92
N TYR A 470 23.16 -7.34 7.25
CA TYR A 470 22.72 -6.14 7.96
C TYR A 470 23.81 -5.68 8.92
N LYS A 471 24.11 -4.37 8.91
CA LYS A 471 24.99 -3.73 9.89
C LYS A 471 24.32 -2.53 10.53
N SER A 472 24.72 -2.23 11.76
CA SER A 472 24.31 -1.00 12.44
C SER A 472 25.53 -0.15 12.76
N ILE A 473 25.38 1.17 12.66
CA ILE A 473 26.43 2.13 12.98
C ILE A 473 25.90 3.14 14.00
N SER A 474 26.79 3.61 14.84
CA SER A 474 26.54 4.70 15.78
C SER A 474 27.60 5.75 15.56
N ALA A 475 27.19 6.98 15.28
CA ALA A 475 28.07 8.07 14.91
C ALA A 475 27.64 9.38 15.59
N ASP A 476 28.61 10.23 15.87
CA ASP A 476 28.34 11.59 16.30
C ASP A 476 27.98 12.44 15.07
N THR A 477 26.85 13.13 15.16
CA THR A 477 26.33 14.03 14.13
C THR A 477 26.11 15.43 14.71
N GLN A 478 25.97 16.40 13.82
CA GLN A 478 25.54 17.74 14.20
C GLN A 478 24.07 17.74 14.59
N TYR A 479 23.62 18.79 15.27
CA TYR A 479 22.19 18.93 15.54
C TYR A 479 21.45 19.18 14.21
N PRO A 480 20.59 18.25 13.73
CA PRO A 480 20.06 18.34 12.38
C PRO A 480 18.93 19.37 12.33
N GLU A 481 19.07 20.34 11.43
CA GLU A 481 17.96 21.21 11.03
C GLU A 481 17.14 20.53 9.93
N ALA A 482 17.80 19.75 9.07
CA ALA A 482 17.17 18.97 8.02
C ALA A 482 17.84 17.60 7.85
N ILE A 483 17.00 16.59 7.62
CA ILE A 483 17.43 15.26 7.17
C ILE A 483 16.76 15.00 5.83
N ASP A 484 17.56 14.80 4.80
CA ASP A 484 17.09 14.43 3.46
C ASP A 484 17.29 12.94 3.23
N TYR A 485 16.24 12.21 2.90
CA TYR A 485 16.30 10.82 2.48
C TYR A 485 16.24 10.74 0.95
N LEU A 486 17.29 10.19 0.34
CA LEU A 486 17.42 10.05 -1.09
C LEU A 486 17.44 8.58 -1.46
N TYR A 487 16.63 8.23 -2.45
CA TYR A 487 16.51 6.88 -2.97
C TYR A 487 16.52 6.91 -4.50
N GLN A 488 17.28 5.98 -5.08
CA GLN A 488 17.43 5.87 -6.52
C GLN A 488 16.42 4.90 -7.09
N ILE A 489 15.87 5.25 -8.26
CA ILE A 489 15.08 4.34 -9.08
C ILE A 489 15.83 4.14 -10.40
N LYS A 490 16.26 2.89 -10.65
CA LYS A 490 16.67 2.41 -11.97
C LYS A 490 15.62 1.43 -12.47
N SER A 491 15.03 1.75 -13.62
CA SER A 491 13.97 0.96 -14.25
C SER A 491 14.49 0.17 -15.45
N ALA A 492 13.82 -0.92 -15.79
CA ALA A 492 14.26 -1.85 -16.85
C ALA A 492 14.30 -1.22 -18.26
N ASN A 493 13.68 -0.06 -18.47
CA ASN A 493 13.76 0.71 -19.71
C ASN A 493 14.95 1.68 -19.76
N GLY A 494 15.84 1.65 -18.76
CA GLY A 494 17.05 2.46 -18.69
C GLY A 494 16.85 3.85 -18.11
N ASN A 495 15.66 4.20 -17.59
CA ASN A 495 15.52 5.45 -16.83
C ASN A 495 16.15 5.28 -15.44
N GLU A 496 16.93 6.28 -15.06
CA GLU A 496 17.60 6.40 -13.78
C GLU A 496 17.35 7.82 -13.23
N PHE A 497 16.82 7.90 -12.02
CA PHE A 497 16.55 9.17 -11.34
C PHE A 497 16.61 9.01 -9.82
N TRP A 498 16.77 10.14 -9.13
CA TRP A 498 16.75 10.22 -7.68
C TRP A 498 15.49 10.93 -7.22
N ASN A 499 14.92 10.46 -6.12
CA ASN A 499 13.87 11.16 -5.41
C ASN A 499 14.39 11.55 -4.02
N CYS A 500 13.89 12.66 -3.48
CA CYS A 500 14.27 13.19 -2.17
C CYS A 500 13.03 13.46 -1.32
N LEU A 501 13.05 13.00 -0.08
CA LEU A 501 12.13 13.41 0.98
C LEU A 501 12.92 14.21 2.01
N SER A 502 12.52 15.45 2.24
CA SER A 502 13.19 16.36 3.17
C SER A 502 12.39 16.51 4.44
N TYR A 503 13.04 16.33 5.59
CA TYR A 503 12.44 16.46 6.92
C TYR A 503 13.13 17.58 7.68
N ASN A 504 12.49 18.75 7.74
CA ASN A 504 12.97 19.88 8.54
C ASN A 504 12.50 19.73 9.98
N LEU A 505 13.42 19.74 10.93
CA LEU A 505 13.17 19.43 12.33
C LEU A 505 13.38 20.68 13.21
N SER A 506 12.46 20.91 14.14
CA SER A 506 12.57 22.00 15.12
C SER A 506 12.01 21.54 16.47
N THR A 507 12.66 21.93 17.57
CA THR A 507 12.22 21.58 18.92
C THR A 507 12.63 22.65 19.92
N GLU A 508 11.79 22.85 20.92
CA GLU A 508 12.12 23.69 22.09
C GLU A 508 12.96 22.93 23.14
N GLY A 509 13.01 21.61 23.03
CA GLY A 509 13.70 20.71 23.96
C GLY A 509 15.00 20.16 23.39
N LYS A 510 15.72 19.41 24.22
CA LYS A 510 16.99 18.80 23.83
C LYS A 510 16.74 17.48 23.11
N MET A 511 17.16 17.37 21.85
CA MET A 511 17.25 16.08 21.17
C MET A 511 18.46 15.30 21.71
N GLU A 512 18.23 14.10 22.23
CA GLU A 512 19.25 13.25 22.84
C GLU A 512 19.91 12.32 21.82
N SER A 513 19.10 11.78 20.90
CA SER A 513 19.57 10.89 19.84
C SER A 513 18.54 10.80 18.71
N ILE A 514 18.98 10.28 17.57
CA ILE A 514 18.11 9.89 16.46
C ILE A 514 18.41 8.45 16.09
N TYR A 515 17.36 7.66 15.90
CA TYR A 515 17.43 6.33 15.32
C TYR A 515 16.88 6.38 13.90
N VAL A 516 17.65 5.83 12.96
CA VAL A 516 17.25 5.63 11.57
C VAL A 516 17.27 4.14 11.31
N ARG A 517 16.14 3.60 10.86
CA ARG A 517 15.95 2.17 10.62
C ARG A 517 15.00 1.94 9.43
N PRO A 518 14.91 0.72 8.88
CA PRO A 518 13.86 0.38 7.92
C PRO A 518 12.48 0.75 8.47
N ALA A 519 11.57 1.22 7.61
CA ALA A 519 10.23 1.63 8.03
C ALA A 519 9.43 0.48 8.65
N VAL A 520 9.61 -0.73 8.12
CA VAL A 520 9.10 -1.98 8.69
C VAL A 520 10.26 -2.96 8.69
N ARG A 521 10.51 -3.61 9.82
CA ARG A 521 11.62 -4.58 9.95
C ARG A 521 11.16 -6.00 9.71
N GLU A 522 9.96 -6.34 10.17
CA GLU A 522 9.41 -7.68 10.06
C GLU A 522 7.91 -7.61 9.78
N TYR A 523 7.47 -8.23 8.69
CA TYR A 523 6.05 -8.40 8.40
C TYR A 523 5.63 -9.85 8.67
N TYR A 524 4.47 -10.04 9.30
CA TYR A 524 3.93 -11.37 9.67
C TYR A 524 4.96 -12.30 10.36
N LYS A 525 5.81 -11.77 11.26
CA LYS A 525 6.84 -12.52 11.99
C LYS A 525 6.25 -13.77 12.64
N ASN A 526 6.85 -14.94 12.42
CA ASN A 526 6.40 -16.27 12.89
C ASN A 526 5.19 -16.88 12.15
N TYR A 527 4.55 -16.17 11.21
CA TYR A 527 3.58 -16.76 10.28
C TYR A 527 4.19 -17.05 8.90
N VAL A 528 5.33 -16.44 8.60
CA VAL A 528 6.09 -16.61 7.35
C VAL A 528 7.52 -17.03 7.69
N PHE A 529 8.27 -17.57 6.72
CA PHE A 529 9.67 -17.96 6.96
C PHE A 529 10.50 -16.72 7.35
N GLU A 530 11.44 -16.88 8.29
CA GLU A 530 12.22 -15.77 8.85
C GLU A 530 12.89 -14.90 7.78
N ASN A 531 13.54 -15.55 6.80
CA ASN A 531 14.17 -14.88 5.66
C ASN A 531 13.19 -14.16 4.72
N GLN A 532 11.91 -14.50 4.79
CA GLN A 532 10.85 -13.86 4.03
C GLN A 532 10.10 -12.81 4.83
N SER A 533 10.23 -12.79 6.16
CA SER A 533 9.59 -11.80 7.06
C SER A 533 10.40 -10.52 7.15
N SER A 534 11.72 -10.64 7.13
CA SER A 534 12.64 -9.51 7.30
C SER A 534 12.62 -8.56 6.10
N LEU A 535 12.43 -7.27 6.36
CA LEU A 535 12.43 -6.20 5.37
C LEU A 535 13.57 -5.22 5.66
N GLY A 536 14.16 -4.66 4.60
CA GLY A 536 15.20 -3.65 4.68
C GLY A 536 14.75 -2.31 4.09
N TYR A 537 15.69 -1.38 3.96
CA TYR A 537 15.42 -0.07 3.33
C TYR A 537 14.98 -0.17 1.86
N HIS A 538 15.40 -1.23 1.17
CA HIS A 538 15.07 -1.49 -0.24
C HIS A 538 13.64 -2.00 -0.46
N THR A 539 12.94 -2.42 0.59
CA THR A 539 11.57 -2.96 0.50
C THR A 539 10.56 -2.17 1.34
N SER A 540 10.97 -1.68 2.51
CA SER A 540 10.04 -1.02 3.44
C SER A 540 10.12 0.50 3.42
N GLY A 541 11.24 1.09 3.01
CA GLY A 541 11.53 2.52 3.14
C GLY A 541 12.26 2.86 4.44
N ILE A 542 11.99 4.02 5.04
CA ILE A 542 12.76 4.59 6.15
C ILE A 542 11.87 5.04 7.33
N SER A 543 12.37 4.84 8.55
CA SER A 543 11.84 5.43 9.77
C SER A 543 12.92 6.26 10.46
N ILE A 544 12.64 7.53 10.73
CA ILE A 544 13.48 8.45 11.50
C ILE A 544 12.79 8.72 12.84
N ILE A 545 13.47 8.41 13.93
CA ILE A 545 12.92 8.43 15.28
C ILE A 545 13.83 9.28 16.18
N PRO A 546 13.60 10.59 16.29
CA PRO A 546 14.28 11.41 17.27
C PRO A 546 13.78 11.11 18.68
N ILE A 547 14.66 11.23 19.67
CA ILE A 547 14.33 11.16 21.11
C ILE A 547 14.55 12.54 21.70
N ILE A 548 13.50 13.17 22.21
CA ILE A 548 13.50 14.57 22.61
C ILE A 548 13.13 14.66 24.09
N THR A 549 14.02 15.24 24.90
CA THR A 549 13.78 15.46 26.33
C THR A 549 12.73 16.55 26.54
N ALA A 550 11.71 16.24 27.33
CA ALA A 550 10.66 17.17 27.72
C ALA A 550 10.95 17.75 29.12
N GLU A 551 11.58 18.92 29.20
CA GLU A 551 11.79 19.65 30.45
C GLU A 551 10.65 20.64 30.70
N GLY A 552 10.16 20.75 31.95
CA GLY A 552 9.01 21.60 32.30
C GLY A 552 7.64 21.05 31.84
N SER A 553 6.57 21.81 31.98
CA SER A 553 5.19 21.31 31.77
C SER A 553 4.80 21.11 30.31
N LYS A 554 5.54 21.69 29.37
CA LYS A 554 5.21 21.67 27.95
C LYS A 554 6.46 21.55 27.10
N ILE A 555 6.40 20.71 26.08
CA ILE A 555 7.42 20.58 25.04
C ILE A 555 6.76 20.55 23.66
N THR A 556 7.42 21.16 22.69
CA THR A 556 6.99 21.18 21.30
C THR A 556 8.09 20.62 20.39
N PHE A 557 7.70 19.72 19.48
CA PHE A 557 8.52 19.26 18.37
C PHE A 557 7.76 19.43 17.07
N GLU A 558 8.41 20.02 16.07
CA GLU A 558 7.88 20.24 14.74
C GLU A 558 8.71 19.48 13.72
N VAL A 559 8.02 18.82 12.80
CA VAL A 559 8.60 18.26 11.58
C VAL A 559 7.83 18.80 10.38
N THR A 560 8.55 19.35 9.40
CA THR A 560 7.99 19.72 8.11
C THR A 560 8.57 18.83 7.02
N THR A 561 7.72 18.02 6.39
CA THR A 561 8.05 17.12 5.29
C THR A 561 7.78 17.77 3.95
N THR A 562 8.75 17.72 3.04
CA THR A 562 8.59 18.09 1.62
C THR A 562 9.16 16.99 0.73
N TRP A 563 8.83 17.01 -0.56
CA TRP A 563 9.31 16.01 -1.52
C TRP A 563 9.78 16.68 -2.82
N GLU A 564 10.78 16.07 -3.43
CA GLU A 564 11.28 16.40 -4.76
C GLU A 564 11.47 15.10 -5.55
N LEU A 565 10.59 14.87 -6.52
CA LEU A 565 10.71 13.72 -7.41
C LEU A 565 11.55 14.11 -8.63
N ASP A 566 12.48 13.24 -9.04
CA ASP A 566 13.48 13.52 -10.08
C ASP A 566 14.42 14.68 -9.70
N THR A 567 14.98 14.61 -8.49
CA THR A 567 15.90 15.61 -7.96
C THR A 567 17.29 15.52 -8.58
N ILE A 568 17.98 16.65 -8.59
CA ILE A 568 19.40 16.75 -8.94
C ILE A 568 20.33 16.70 -7.71
N LYS A 569 19.78 16.64 -6.49
CA LYS A 569 20.57 16.56 -5.26
C LYS A 569 21.38 15.26 -5.24
N ASP A 570 22.62 15.36 -4.79
CA ASP A 570 23.53 14.22 -4.63
C ASP A 570 24.23 14.27 -3.26
N LYS A 571 25.12 13.31 -2.99
CA LYS A 571 25.87 13.22 -1.73
C LYS A 571 26.69 14.47 -1.40
N LYS A 572 27.06 15.30 -2.40
CA LYS A 572 27.88 16.51 -2.19
C LYS A 572 27.06 17.68 -1.68
N ALA A 573 25.73 17.57 -1.70
CA ALA A 573 24.84 18.59 -1.15
C ALA A 573 24.84 18.59 0.39
N TYR A 574 25.47 17.60 1.04
CA TYR A 574 25.36 17.38 2.47
C TYR A 574 26.69 17.44 3.22
N GLN A 575 26.66 17.97 4.45
CA GLN A 575 27.79 17.94 5.38
C GLN A 575 28.13 16.53 5.86
N GLN A 576 27.11 15.71 6.12
CA GLN A 576 27.25 14.31 6.52
C GLN A 576 26.31 13.42 5.71
N VAL A 577 26.78 12.22 5.36
CA VAL A 577 26.04 11.25 4.56
C VAL A 577 26.18 9.86 5.15
N PHE A 578 25.07 9.14 5.24
CA PHE A 578 25.03 7.74 5.67
C PHE A 578 24.31 6.91 4.62
N ASN A 579 24.99 5.94 4.02
CA ASN A 579 24.36 5.00 3.09
C ASN A 579 23.47 4.05 3.89
N LEU A 580 22.27 3.79 3.38
CA LEU A 580 21.32 2.84 3.97
C LEU A 580 21.34 1.49 3.22
N ILE A 581 21.80 1.52 1.96
CA ILE A 581 22.03 0.33 1.13
C ILE A 581 23.42 0.44 0.50
N GLU A 582 24.24 -0.62 0.62
CA GLU A 582 25.62 -0.72 0.15
C GLU A 582 25.86 -1.87 -0.83
#